data_AF-A0A7U4DFN5-F1
#
_entry.id   AF-A0A7U4DFN5-F1
#
_cell.length_a   1.000
_cell.length_b   1.000
_cell.length_c   1.000
_cell.angle_alpha   90.00
_cell.angle_beta   90.00
_cell.angle_gamma   90.00
#
_symmetry.space_group_name_H-M   'P 1'
#
loop_
_entity.id
_entity.type
_entity.pdbx_description
1 polymer ?
#
loop_
_entity_poly.entity_id
_entity_poly.type
_entity_poly.pdbx_seq_one_letter_code
_entity_poly.pdbx_strand_id
1 'polypeptide(L)'
;MNKMTHEQFLLMKLAEEASEIAQIALKTAQFGMNEKHPSMELNNKQRIHLELNDLFAIVDELNNWYHFNYQPDHLAKIRKIEKLNEYLGYSIKLGKVEDPWSFSKEKATGSLEG
;
A
#
# COMPACT_ATOMS: atom_id res chain seq x y z
N MET A 1 37.12 -0.93 13.00
CA MET A 1 35.74 -1.16 12.54
C MET A 1 35.56 -0.46 11.20
N ASN A 2 35.10 -1.17 10.17
CA ASN A 2 34.70 -0.51 8.93
C ASN A 2 33.42 0.29 9.17
N LYS A 3 33.39 1.53 8.71
CA LYS A 3 32.21 2.39 8.78
C LYS A 3 31.21 1.94 7.71
N MET A 4 29.92 2.05 8.01
CA MET A 4 28.86 1.88 7.02
C MET A 4 29.03 2.93 5.90
N THR A 5 28.90 2.50 4.66
CA THR A 5 28.87 3.42 3.51
C THR A 5 27.53 4.15 3.45
N HIS A 6 27.49 5.31 2.81
CA HIS A 6 26.22 6.03 2.64
C HIS A 6 25.18 5.23 1.84
N GLU A 7 25.60 4.40 0.88
CA GLU A 7 24.72 3.48 0.13
C GLU A 7 24.07 2.46 1.07
N GLN A 8 24.88 1.80 1.91
CA GLN A 8 24.37 0.84 2.91
C GLN A 8 23.40 1.51 3.89
N PHE A 9 23.65 2.77 4.26
CA PHE A 9 22.75 3.54 5.10
C PHE A 9 21.40 3.78 4.41
N LEU A 10 21.40 4.22 3.15
CA LEU A 10 20.16 4.43 2.38
C LEU A 10 19.39 3.12 2.16
N LEU A 11 20.08 2.01 1.88
CA LEU A 11 19.45 0.69 1.75
C LEU A 11 18.83 0.21 3.07
N MET A 12 19.50 0.47 4.19
CA MET A 12 18.95 0.20 5.53
C MET A 12 17.69 1.04 5.77
N LYS A 13 17.73 2.34 5.45
CA LYS A 13 16.56 3.23 5.55
C LYS A 13 15.41 2.76 4.67
N LEU A 14 15.68 2.36 3.42
CA LEU A 14 14.66 1.83 2.52
C LEU A 14 13.92 0.62 3.13
N ALA A 15 14.67 -0.29 3.77
CA ALA A 15 14.09 -1.45 4.44
C ALA A 15 13.28 -1.08 5.70
N GLU A 16 13.72 -0.05 6.43
CA GLU A 16 13.02 0.50 7.59
C GLU A 16 11.66 1.08 7.17
N GLU A 17 11.62 2.00 6.20
CA GLU A 17 10.37 2.62 5.71
C GLU A 17 9.39 1.57 5.17
N ALA A 18 9.89 0.55 4.46
CA ALA A 18 9.06 -0.58 4.00
C ALA A 18 8.46 -1.37 5.16
N SER A 19 9.19 -1.53 6.26
CA SER A 19 8.72 -2.21 7.46
C SER A 19 7.68 -1.38 8.21
N GLU A 20 7.84 -0.06 8.24
CA GLU A 20 6.87 0.87 8.85
C GLU A 20 5.56 0.90 8.06
N ILE A 21 5.61 0.93 6.72
CA ILE A 21 4.45 0.75 5.84
C ILE A 21 3.71 -0.56 6.17
N ALA A 22 4.43 -1.68 6.31
CA ALA A 22 3.82 -2.95 6.64
C ALA A 22 3.11 -2.91 8.01
N GLN A 23 3.75 -2.32 9.03
CA GLN A 23 3.16 -2.18 10.36
C GLN A 23 1.89 -1.34 10.34
N ILE A 24 1.90 -0.17 9.70
CA ILE A 24 0.73 0.70 9.67
C ILE A 24 -0.39 0.12 8.78
N ALA A 25 -0.06 -0.56 7.68
CA ALA A 25 -1.05 -1.24 6.85
C ALA A 25 -1.78 -2.35 7.60
N LEU A 26 -1.06 -3.18 8.37
CA LEU A 26 -1.64 -4.22 9.21
C LEU A 26 -2.51 -3.63 10.34
N LYS A 27 -2.04 -2.57 11.01
CA LYS A 27 -2.85 -1.85 12.01
C LYS A 27 -4.13 -1.31 11.39
N THR A 28 -4.02 -0.71 10.20
CA THR A 28 -5.15 -0.15 9.47
C THR A 28 -6.15 -1.22 9.04
N ALA A 29 -5.68 -2.40 8.64
CA ALA A 29 -6.55 -3.53 8.33
C ALA A 29 -7.34 -4.01 9.56
N GLN A 30 -6.73 -3.95 10.75
CA GLN A 30 -7.36 -4.37 12.00
C GLN A 30 -8.39 -3.35 12.52
N PHE A 31 -8.08 -2.05 12.48
CA PHE A 31 -8.85 -1.01 13.16
C PHE A 31 -9.60 -0.05 12.23
N GLY A 32 -9.28 -0.06 10.93
CA GLY A 32 -9.86 0.81 9.93
C GLY A 32 -9.06 2.08 9.66
N MET A 33 -9.32 2.65 8.47
CA MET A 33 -8.60 3.81 7.91
C MET A 33 -8.70 5.08 8.76
N ASN A 34 -9.85 5.30 9.40
CA ASN A 34 -10.14 6.53 10.15
C ASN A 34 -9.89 6.39 11.65
N GLU A 35 -9.48 5.21 12.12
CA GLU A 35 -9.12 5.03 13.52
C GLU A 35 -7.88 5.85 13.86
N LYS A 36 -7.89 6.39 15.09
CA LYS A 36 -6.83 7.20 15.65
C LYS A 36 -6.71 6.90 17.14
N HIS A 37 -5.53 6.45 17.56
CA HIS A 37 -5.24 6.27 18.98
C HIS A 37 -5.35 7.62 19.72
N PRO A 38 -5.92 7.68 20.94
CA PRO A 38 -6.12 8.93 21.66
C PRO A 38 -4.85 9.77 21.89
N SER A 39 -3.69 9.13 21.93
CA SER A 39 -2.38 9.79 22.08
C SER A 39 -1.71 10.20 20.77
N MET A 40 -2.38 10.03 19.62
CA MET A 40 -1.84 10.34 18.30
C MET A 40 -2.61 11.49 17.66
N GLU A 41 -1.88 12.33 16.92
CA GLU A 41 -2.47 13.44 16.17
C GLU A 41 -3.13 12.98 14.88
N LEU A 42 -2.55 11.98 14.22
CA LEU A 42 -2.94 11.50 12.89
C LEU A 42 -3.68 10.17 12.95
N ASN A 43 -4.67 10.01 12.08
CA ASN A 43 -5.34 8.72 11.86
C ASN A 43 -4.49 7.76 11.02
N ASN A 44 -4.90 6.50 10.97
CA ASN A 44 -4.19 5.44 10.28
C ASN A 44 -3.94 5.73 8.79
N LYS A 45 -4.93 6.28 8.07
CA LYS A 45 -4.77 6.68 6.66
C LYS A 45 -3.70 7.75 6.47
N GLN A 46 -3.71 8.79 7.30
CA GLN A 46 -2.72 9.88 7.22
C GLN A 46 -1.31 9.36 7.49
N ARG A 47 -1.17 8.42 8.42
CA ARG A 47 0.12 7.78 8.72
C ARG A 47 0.63 6.93 7.56
N ILE A 48 -0.23 6.15 6.88
CA ILE A 48 0.16 5.44 5.66
C ILE A 48 0.77 6.40 4.62
N HIS A 49 0.17 7.59 4.46
CA HIS A 49 0.70 8.57 3.51
C HIS A 49 2.09 9.08 3.92
N LEU A 50 2.37 9.24 5.21
CA LEU A 50 3.69 9.65 5.69
C LEU A 50 4.74 8.59 5.34
N GLU A 51 4.51 7.33 5.72
CA GLU A 51 5.50 6.28 5.47
C GLU A 51 5.73 6.03 3.97
N LEU A 52 4.69 6.24 3.13
CA LEU A 52 4.84 6.20 1.68
C LEU A 52 5.72 7.34 1.15
N ASN A 53 5.54 8.57 1.66
CA ASN A 53 6.39 9.70 1.28
C ASN A 53 7.83 9.47 1.70
N ASP A 54 8.06 8.94 2.90
CA ASP A 54 9.40 8.67 3.42
C ASP A 54 10.09 7.58 2.59
N LEU A 55 9.39 6.49 2.25
CA LEU A 55 9.90 5.47 1.32
C LEU A 55 10.30 6.08 -0.03
N PHE A 56 9.44 6.92 -0.63
CA PHE A 56 9.74 7.54 -1.92
C PHE A 56 10.91 8.51 -1.85
N ALA A 57 11.05 9.26 -0.75
CA ALA A 57 12.22 10.12 -0.53
C ALA A 57 13.53 9.30 -0.51
N ILE A 58 13.54 8.12 0.11
CA ILE A 58 14.73 7.25 0.07
C ILE A 58 15.03 6.73 -1.34
N VAL A 59 14.00 6.39 -2.12
CA VAL A 59 14.17 6.00 -3.53
C VAL A 59 14.75 7.14 -4.36
N ASP A 60 14.31 8.37 -4.13
CA ASP A 60 14.84 9.56 -4.82
C ASP A 60 16.31 9.80 -4.46
N GLU A 61 16.70 9.65 -3.19
CA GLU A 61 18.10 9.75 -2.76
C GLU A 61 18.97 8.63 -3.38
N LEU A 62 18.48 7.39 -3.44
CA LEU A 62 19.18 6.29 -4.11
C LEU A 62 19.37 6.57 -5.60
N ASN A 63 18.36 7.11 -6.26
CA ASN A 63 18.44 7.53 -7.66
C ASN A 63 19.48 8.64 -7.86
N ASN A 64 19.49 9.65 -6.98
CA ASN A 64 20.36 10.82 -7.07
C ASN A 64 21.84 10.48 -6.81
N TRP A 65 22.14 9.69 -5.78
CA TRP A 65 23.53 9.44 -5.36
C TRP A 65 24.18 8.21 -6.00
N TYR A 66 23.40 7.20 -6.36
CA TYR A 66 23.93 5.87 -6.71
C TYR A 66 23.49 5.36 -8.07
N HIS A 67 22.88 6.20 -8.91
CA HIS A 67 22.37 5.79 -10.23
C HIS A 67 21.46 4.56 -10.14
N PHE A 68 20.64 4.48 -9.08
CA PHE A 68 19.70 3.39 -8.88
C PHE A 68 18.67 3.31 -10.03
N ASN A 69 18.40 4.45 -10.69
CA ASN A 69 17.60 4.58 -11.91
C ASN A 69 16.22 3.92 -11.85
N TYR A 70 15.66 3.76 -10.65
CA TYR A 70 14.31 3.24 -10.49
C TYR A 70 13.30 4.27 -11.00
N GLN A 71 12.38 3.81 -11.82
CA GLN A 71 11.22 4.56 -12.30
C GLN A 71 9.99 3.65 -12.22
N PRO A 72 8.83 4.16 -11.78
CA PRO A 72 7.61 3.37 -11.76
C PRO A 72 7.23 2.83 -13.16
N ASP A 73 7.20 1.51 -13.31
CA ASP A 73 6.64 0.86 -14.50
C ASP A 73 5.10 0.79 -14.38
N HIS A 74 4.42 1.67 -15.10
CA HIS A 74 2.96 1.74 -15.12
C HIS A 74 2.31 0.46 -15.66
N LEU A 75 2.89 -0.20 -16.67
CA LEU A 75 2.34 -1.43 -17.23
C LEU A 75 2.51 -2.59 -16.25
N ALA A 76 3.65 -2.68 -15.56
CA ALA A 76 3.83 -3.67 -14.50
C ALA A 76 2.82 -3.48 -13.35
N LYS A 77 2.53 -2.23 -12.97
CA LYS A 77 1.50 -1.91 -11.98
C LYS A 77 0.11 -2.37 -12.42
N ILE A 78 -0.29 -2.12 -13.67
CA ILE A 78 -1.57 -2.58 -14.23
C ILE A 78 -1.66 -4.10 -14.17
N ARG A 79 -0.64 -4.82 -14.67
CA ARG A 79 -0.61 -6.29 -14.63
C ARG A 79 -0.70 -6.85 -13.21
N LYS A 80 -0.06 -6.18 -12.24
CA LYS A 80 -0.15 -6.56 -10.82
C LYS A 80 -1.57 -6.38 -10.27
N ILE A 81 -2.25 -5.30 -10.65
CA ILE A 81 -3.64 -5.02 -10.24
C ILE A 81 -4.60 -6.05 -10.84
N GLU A 82 -4.45 -6.39 -12.13
CA GLU A 82 -5.26 -7.42 -12.79
C GLU A 82 -5.16 -8.76 -12.05
N LYS A 83 -3.92 -9.20 -11.75
CA LYS A 83 -3.68 -10.44 -10.99
C LYS A 83 -4.23 -10.36 -9.57
N LEU A 84 -4.15 -9.21 -8.91
CA LEU A 84 -4.75 -9.00 -7.58
C LEU A 84 -6.27 -9.16 -7.63
N ASN A 85 -6.93 -8.59 -8.64
CA ASN A 85 -8.37 -8.68 -8.83
C ASN A 85 -8.84 -10.11 -9.14
N GLU A 86 -8.03 -10.90 -9.85
CA GLU A 86 -8.28 -12.32 -10.07
C GLU A 86 -8.34 -13.09 -8.74
N TYR A 87 -7.33 -12.92 -7.87
CA TYR A 87 -7.31 -13.57 -6.56
C TYR A 87 -8.39 -13.04 -5.61
N LEU A 88 -8.73 -11.75 -5.68
CA LEU A 88 -9.85 -11.19 -4.94
C LEU A 88 -11.16 -11.86 -5.37
N GLY A 89 -11.42 -11.97 -6.68
CA GLY A 89 -12.59 -12.66 -7.21
C GLY A 89 -12.67 -14.12 -6.79
N TYR A 90 -11.54 -14.82 -6.75
CA TYR A 90 -11.47 -16.18 -6.22
C TYR A 90 -11.78 -16.23 -4.72
N SER A 91 -11.23 -15.31 -3.93
CA SER A 91 -11.44 -15.25 -2.47
C SER A 91 -12.90 -14.95 -2.11
N ILE A 92 -13.56 -14.10 -2.90
CA ILE A 92 -15.00 -13.83 -2.81
C ILE A 92 -15.81 -15.10 -3.09
N LYS A 93 -15.50 -15.84 -4.16
CA LYS A 93 -16.17 -17.12 -4.48
C LYS A 93 -16.03 -18.15 -3.36
N LEU A 94 -14.92 -18.14 -2.62
CA LEU A 94 -14.70 -18.99 -1.45
C LEU A 94 -15.38 -18.49 -0.16
N GLY A 95 -16.04 -17.34 -0.19
CA GLY A 95 -16.64 -16.71 0.99
C GLY A 95 -15.61 -16.25 2.03
N LYS A 96 -14.36 -15.98 1.61
CA LYS A 96 -13.28 -15.52 2.50
C LYS A 96 -13.16 -14.00 2.55
N VAL A 97 -13.71 -13.31 1.58
CA VAL A 97 -13.72 -11.85 1.46
C VAL A 97 -15.10 -11.41 0.98
N GLU A 98 -15.59 -10.29 1.47
CA GLU A 98 -16.84 -9.67 1.02
C GLU A 98 -16.75 -9.22 -0.45
N ASP A 99 -17.88 -9.22 -1.17
CA ASP A 99 -17.93 -8.68 -2.53
C ASP A 99 -18.08 -7.15 -2.49
N PRO A 100 -17.03 -6.37 -2.79
CA PRO A 100 -17.13 -4.91 -2.74
C PRO A 100 -18.06 -4.33 -3.82
N TRP A 101 -18.48 -5.15 -4.79
CA TRP A 101 -19.33 -4.75 -5.91
C TRP A 101 -20.79 -5.23 -5.76
N SER A 102 -21.14 -5.84 -4.62
CA SER A 102 -22.48 -6.38 -4.36
C SER A 102 -23.57 -5.31 -4.54
N PHE A 103 -23.38 -4.11 -3.97
CA PHE A 103 -24.32 -2.98 -4.05
C PHE A 103 -24.55 -2.47 -5.48
N SER A 104 -23.55 -2.60 -6.36
CA SER A 104 -23.69 -2.19 -7.77
C SER A 104 -24.55 -3.16 -8.57
N LYS A 105 -24.59 -4.44 -8.19
CA LYS A 105 -25.39 -5.47 -8.85
C LYS A 105 -26.88 -5.32 -8.52
N GLU A 106 -27.22 -4.99 -7.28
CA GLU A 106 -28.61 -4.81 -6.84
C GLU A 106 -29.31 -3.62 -7.51
N LYS A 107 -28.58 -2.52 -7.74
CA LYS A 107 -29.13 -1.36 -8.48
C LYS A 107 -29.41 -1.67 -9.96
N ALA A 108 -28.60 -2.53 -10.58
CA ALA A 108 -28.79 -2.92 -11.98
C ALA A 108 -30.01 -3.84 -12.16
N THR A 109 -30.32 -4.69 -11.17
CA THR A 109 -31.48 -5.58 -11.20
C THR A 109 -32.79 -4.89 -10.80
N GLY A 110 -32.74 -3.90 -9.89
CA GLY A 110 -33.92 -3.13 -9.48
C GLY A 110 -34.44 -2.10 -10.50
N SER A 111 -33.69 -1.81 -11.57
CA SER A 111 -34.12 -0.91 -12.66
C SER A 111 -34.83 -1.63 -13.82
N LEU A 112 -35.02 -2.95 -13.75
CA LEU A 112 -35.74 -3.73 -14.76
C LEU A 112 -37.19 -4.08 -14.37
N GLU A 113 -37.63 -3.70 -13.17
CA GLU A 113 -39.00 -3.93 -12.66
C GLU A 113 -39.80 -2.63 -12.43
N GLY A 114 -39.44 -1.53 -13.10
CA GLY A 114 -40.12 -0.22 -13.01
C GLY A 114 -40.74 0.23 -14.32
#